data_AF-A0A813U9H7-F1
#
_entry.id   AF-A0A813U9H7-F1
#
_cell.length_a   1.000
_cell.length_b   1.000
_cell.length_c   1.000
_cell.angle_alpha   90.00
_cell.angle_beta   90.00
_cell.angle_gamma   90.00
#
_symmetry.space_group_name_H-M   'P 1'
#
loop_
_entity.id
_entity.type
_entity.pdbx_description
1 polymer ?
#
loop_
_entity_poly.entity_id
_entity_poly.type
_entity_poly.pdbx_seq_one_letter_code
_entity_poly.pdbx_strand_id
1 'polypeptide(L)'
;MMAAANFSDLYVACCKGDIAVVERLLPVTSLKALNHVEPDGNTCLHAASSRGYKNIVRLLLTKGACRRVQDRDGRSPLDAARTGEVARLFARSAEASQQRFSTSPAQQPEWQFANDNAESFSRAFHWGCIKDRGIKKTVKKIQKAHVLDEDRSAATEVVENYFKDALEEKNPLHLLKAYTVESSFYKQLNREMATGSSRKVFEKLRGKWTGYYTGIIAKNPAFDRFRFSGQTYRGMEITRSDYAQYKIGTALSNKSFQSTSKSWKIAKGFACPSHPRPERLPVVIIFTIADRRSALNIEEISEFQYEEEVLILPGTLFIVASINQDQVPYEIELEQLPWKDEF
;
A
#
# COMPACT_ATOMS: atom_id res chain seq x y z
N MET A 1 22.88 -26.50 -32.74
CA MET A 1 23.48 -27.17 -31.58
C MET A 1 23.54 -26.14 -30.45
N MET A 2 23.01 -26.49 -29.28
CA MET A 2 22.55 -25.60 -28.22
C MET A 2 23.64 -24.73 -27.56
N ALA A 3 23.30 -23.48 -27.22
CA ALA A 3 23.85 -22.80 -26.04
C ALA A 3 22.66 -22.48 -25.12
N ALA A 4 22.35 -23.43 -24.24
CA ALA A 4 21.36 -23.30 -23.19
C ALA A 4 22.00 -22.67 -21.94
N ALA A 5 21.24 -21.79 -21.29
CA ALA A 5 21.46 -21.15 -19.98
C ALA A 5 22.69 -20.21 -19.84
N ASN A 6 22.50 -18.93 -20.16
CA ASN A 6 23.40 -17.86 -19.72
C ASN A 6 22.98 -17.45 -18.30
N PHE A 7 23.69 -17.91 -17.27
CA PHE A 7 23.45 -17.54 -15.87
C PHE A 7 23.67 -16.04 -15.68
N SER A 8 22.81 -15.35 -14.95
CA SER A 8 23.06 -13.93 -14.63
C SER A 8 24.34 -13.81 -13.78
N ASP A 9 25.35 -13.08 -14.27
CA ASP A 9 26.57 -12.80 -13.51
C ASP A 9 26.26 -12.18 -12.14
N LEU A 10 25.22 -11.34 -12.07
CA LEU A 10 24.71 -10.77 -10.82
C LEU A 10 24.14 -11.86 -9.91
N TYR A 11 23.41 -12.83 -10.46
CA TYR A 11 22.89 -13.97 -9.69
C TYR A 11 24.01 -14.81 -9.11
N VAL A 12 25.04 -15.12 -9.90
CA VAL A 12 26.22 -15.87 -9.43
C VAL A 12 26.93 -15.11 -8.31
N ALA A 13 27.10 -13.79 -8.44
CA ALA A 13 27.67 -12.96 -7.39
C ALA A 13 26.82 -12.99 -6.11
N CYS A 14 25.49 -12.90 -6.22
CA CYS A 14 24.56 -13.03 -5.09
C CYS A 14 24.63 -14.42 -4.43
N CYS A 15 24.82 -15.49 -5.21
CA CYS A 15 24.99 -16.85 -4.69
C CYS A 15 26.30 -17.04 -3.93
N LYS A 16 27.37 -16.35 -4.33
CA LYS A 16 28.71 -16.44 -3.72
C LYS A 16 28.92 -15.45 -2.58
N GLY A 17 28.05 -14.44 -2.45
CA GLY A 17 28.24 -13.36 -1.48
C GLY A 17 29.27 -12.32 -1.93
N ASP A 18 29.56 -12.25 -3.22
CA ASP A 18 30.58 -11.34 -3.78
C ASP A 18 30.01 -9.91 -3.90
N ILE A 19 30.08 -9.17 -2.79
CA ILE A 19 29.54 -7.82 -2.69
C ILE A 19 30.19 -6.85 -3.70
N ALA A 20 31.48 -6.99 -3.99
CA ALA A 20 32.18 -6.09 -4.90
C ALA A 20 31.67 -6.25 -6.34
N VAL A 21 31.40 -7.48 -6.77
CA VAL A 21 30.77 -7.72 -8.08
C VAL A 21 29.32 -7.24 -8.10
N VAL A 22 28.56 -7.45 -7.02
CA VAL A 22 27.19 -6.93 -6.91
C VAL A 22 27.17 -5.41 -7.04
N GLU A 23 28.00 -4.68 -6.28
CA GLU A 23 28.08 -3.22 -6.30
C GLU A 23 28.46 -2.68 -7.69
N ARG A 24 29.29 -3.41 -8.44
CA ARG A 24 29.67 -3.03 -9.81
C ARG A 24 28.56 -3.26 -10.84
N LEU A 25 27.81 -4.37 -10.72
CA LEU A 25 26.81 -4.77 -11.72
C LEU A 25 25.44 -4.14 -11.48
N LEU A 26 25.07 -3.91 -10.21
CA LEU A 26 23.74 -3.45 -9.84
C LEU A 26 23.33 -2.10 -10.45
N PRO A 27 24.21 -1.08 -10.58
CA PRO A 27 23.84 0.21 -11.16
C PRO A 27 23.34 0.12 -12.61
N VAL A 28 23.97 -0.75 -13.41
CA VAL A 28 23.65 -0.96 -14.84
C VAL A 28 22.60 -2.05 -15.08
N THR A 29 22.15 -2.73 -14.03
CA THR A 29 21.13 -3.78 -14.12
C THR A 29 19.74 -3.15 -14.16
N SER A 30 18.95 -3.50 -15.17
CA SER A 30 17.53 -3.11 -15.26
C SER A 30 16.67 -3.88 -14.25
N LEU A 31 15.53 -3.31 -13.85
CA LEU A 31 14.62 -3.98 -12.91
C LEU A 31 14.11 -5.33 -13.43
N LYS A 32 13.90 -5.45 -14.74
CA LYS A 32 13.51 -6.73 -15.38
C LYS A 32 14.61 -7.80 -15.21
N ALA A 33 15.88 -7.43 -15.38
CA ALA A 33 17.00 -8.35 -15.19
C ALA A 33 17.22 -8.66 -13.70
N LEU A 34 17.05 -7.66 -12.81
CA LEU A 34 17.15 -7.82 -11.36
C LEU A 34 16.15 -8.84 -10.81
N ASN A 35 14.95 -8.86 -11.38
CA ASN A 35 13.84 -9.74 -10.99
C ASN A 35 13.75 -11.02 -11.84
N HIS A 36 14.75 -11.29 -12.69
CA HIS A 36 14.78 -12.50 -13.49
C HIS A 36 14.81 -13.75 -12.61
N VAL A 37 13.99 -14.73 -12.98
CA VAL A 37 13.92 -16.04 -12.34
C VAL A 37 14.88 -16.97 -13.07
N GLU A 38 15.92 -17.40 -12.37
CA GLU A 38 16.96 -18.28 -12.88
C GLU A 38 16.46 -19.72 -13.08
N PRO A 39 17.23 -20.58 -13.78
CA PRO A 39 16.84 -21.96 -14.05
C PRO A 39 16.63 -22.85 -12.82
N ASP A 40 16.97 -22.41 -11.62
CA ASP A 40 16.66 -23.09 -10.36
C ASP A 40 15.38 -22.56 -9.68
N GLY A 41 14.72 -21.56 -10.28
CA GLY A 41 13.53 -20.90 -9.75
C GLY A 41 13.81 -19.68 -8.88
N ASN A 42 15.07 -19.35 -8.60
CA ASN A 42 15.41 -18.26 -7.69
C ASN A 42 15.67 -16.96 -8.44
N THR A 43 15.52 -15.84 -7.72
CA THR A 43 16.03 -14.53 -8.16
C THR A 43 17.31 -14.19 -7.39
N CYS A 44 18.00 -13.11 -7.78
CA CYS A 44 19.13 -12.57 -7.01
C CYS A 44 18.77 -12.34 -5.53
N LEU A 45 17.54 -11.85 -5.28
CA LEU A 45 17.06 -11.60 -3.92
C LEU A 45 16.83 -12.89 -3.13
N HIS A 46 16.28 -13.95 -3.76
CA HIS A 46 16.20 -15.27 -3.12
C HIS A 46 17.58 -15.82 -2.75
N ALA A 47 18.55 -15.73 -3.68
CA ALA A 47 19.89 -16.25 -3.46
C ALA A 47 20.58 -15.57 -2.27
N ALA A 48 20.51 -14.23 -2.20
CA ALA A 48 21.07 -13.45 -1.11
C ALA A 48 20.34 -13.70 0.21
N SER A 49 19.01 -13.75 0.20
CA SER A 49 18.18 -14.00 1.38
C SER A 49 18.43 -15.37 2.01
N SER A 50 18.40 -16.43 1.19
CA SER A 50 18.58 -17.83 1.63
C SER A 50 19.97 -18.15 2.13
N ARG A 51 20.97 -17.32 1.80
CA ARG A 51 22.36 -17.46 2.25
C ARG A 51 22.74 -16.50 3.38
N GLY A 52 21.85 -15.58 3.75
CA GLY A 52 22.09 -14.68 4.87
C GLY A 52 22.92 -13.43 4.52
N TYR A 53 23.09 -13.10 3.24
CA TYR A 53 23.95 -12.00 2.80
C TYR A 53 23.26 -10.63 2.93
N LYS A 54 23.13 -10.15 4.17
CA LYS A 54 22.40 -8.93 4.54
C LYS A 54 22.74 -7.69 3.70
N ASN A 55 24.02 -7.45 3.45
CA ASN A 55 24.46 -6.28 2.68
C ASN A 55 24.00 -6.36 1.23
N ILE A 56 24.08 -7.54 0.62
CA ILE A 56 23.57 -7.77 -0.73
C ILE A 56 22.04 -7.65 -0.76
N VAL A 57 21.34 -8.22 0.23
CA VAL A 57 19.88 -8.05 0.36
C VAL A 57 19.51 -6.56 0.43
N ARG A 58 20.21 -5.76 1.23
CA ARG A 58 20.00 -4.30 1.30
C ARG A 58 20.20 -3.64 -0.06
N LEU A 59 21.31 -3.90 -0.73
CA LEU A 59 21.60 -3.33 -2.05
C LEU A 59 20.50 -3.66 -3.07
N LEU A 60 20.11 -4.94 -3.15
CA LEU A 60 19.07 -5.40 -4.07
C LEU A 60 17.72 -4.73 -3.77
N LEU A 61 17.31 -4.66 -2.50
CA LEU A 61 16.07 -4.00 -2.10
C LEU A 61 16.11 -2.49 -2.39
N THR A 62 17.24 -1.82 -2.13
CA THR A 62 17.45 -0.40 -2.47
C THR A 62 17.35 -0.14 -3.97
N LYS A 63 17.80 -1.08 -4.81
CA LYS A 63 17.66 -0.99 -6.27
C LYS A 63 16.23 -1.24 -6.76
N GLY A 64 15.32 -1.72 -5.90
CA GLY A 64 13.93 -2.04 -6.26
C GLY A 64 13.71 -3.50 -6.65
N ALA A 65 14.54 -4.43 -6.16
CA ALA A 65 14.28 -5.86 -6.34
C ALA A 65 12.91 -6.23 -5.77
N CYS A 66 12.11 -6.94 -6.56
CA CYS A 66 10.76 -7.33 -6.23
C CYS A 66 10.78 -8.31 -5.04
N ARG A 67 10.10 -7.92 -3.97
CA ARG A 67 10.02 -8.68 -2.71
C ARG A 67 9.11 -9.90 -2.77
N ARG A 68 8.46 -10.13 -3.92
CA ARG A 68 7.31 -11.03 -4.06
C ARG A 68 7.46 -12.12 -5.12
N VAL A 69 8.56 -12.14 -5.87
CA VAL A 69 8.76 -13.21 -6.86
C VAL A 69 8.71 -14.54 -6.14
N GLN A 70 7.96 -15.51 -6.65
CA GLN A 70 7.89 -16.83 -6.04
C GLN A 70 8.88 -17.77 -6.71
N ASP A 71 9.62 -18.52 -5.91
CA ASP A 71 10.45 -19.63 -6.39
C ASP A 71 9.59 -20.83 -6.83
N ARG A 72 10.25 -21.92 -7.25
CA ARG A 72 9.57 -23.16 -7.65
C ARG A 72 8.76 -23.82 -6.55
N ASP A 73 9.06 -23.54 -5.29
CA ASP A 73 8.36 -24.04 -4.12
C ASP A 73 7.23 -23.07 -3.69
N GLY A 74 7.01 -21.99 -4.43
CA GLY A 74 6.02 -20.95 -4.11
C GLY A 74 6.47 -19.97 -3.03
N ARG A 75 7.74 -20.01 -2.61
CA ARG A 75 8.30 -19.15 -1.55
C ARG A 75 8.73 -17.81 -2.11
N SER A 76 8.46 -16.74 -1.36
CA SER A 76 9.04 -15.43 -1.62
C SER A 76 10.51 -15.35 -1.12
N PRO A 77 11.27 -14.30 -1.48
CA PRO A 77 12.59 -14.07 -0.92
C PRO A 77 12.58 -13.85 0.61
N LEU A 78 11.44 -13.41 1.16
CA LEU A 78 11.23 -13.31 2.61
C LEU A 78 11.06 -14.70 3.23
N ASP A 79 10.26 -15.57 2.62
CA ASP A 79 10.09 -16.96 3.08
C ASP A 79 11.40 -17.75 3.00
N ALA A 80 12.25 -17.41 2.04
CA ALA A 80 13.59 -17.96 1.90
C ALA A 80 14.62 -17.35 2.87
N ALA A 81 14.28 -16.34 3.69
CA ALA A 81 15.25 -15.64 4.54
C ALA A 81 15.94 -16.57 5.54
N ARG A 82 17.28 -16.61 5.53
CA ARG A 82 18.07 -17.49 6.41
C ARG A 82 17.91 -17.16 7.90
N THR A 83 17.73 -15.88 8.23
CA THR A 83 17.69 -15.41 9.62
C THR A 83 16.62 -14.34 9.80
N GLY A 84 16.13 -14.17 11.04
CA GLY A 84 15.21 -13.09 11.39
C GLY A 84 15.79 -11.69 11.19
N GLU A 85 17.12 -11.54 11.09
CA GLU A 85 17.74 -10.26 10.75
C GLU A 85 17.65 -9.95 9.25
N VAL A 86 17.78 -10.96 8.38
CA VAL A 86 17.49 -10.81 6.95
C VAL A 86 16.00 -10.55 6.73
N ALA A 87 15.14 -11.31 7.40
CA ALA A 87 13.68 -11.12 7.30
C ALA A 87 13.26 -9.69 7.67
N ARG A 88 13.89 -9.07 8.68
CA ARG A 88 13.64 -7.67 9.07
C ARG A 88 14.02 -6.65 7.99
N LEU A 89 14.89 -6.96 7.04
CA LEU A 89 15.17 -6.08 5.88
C LEU A 89 13.97 -5.98 4.93
N PHE A 90 13.02 -6.93 5.02
CA PHE A 90 11.77 -6.93 4.28
C PHE A 90 10.64 -6.13 4.96
N ALA A 91 10.91 -5.47 6.09
CA ALA A 91 10.05 -4.40 6.58
C ALA A 91 10.35 -3.07 5.84
N ARG A 92 9.45 -2.08 5.95
CA ARG A 92 9.77 -0.69 5.58
C ARG A 92 10.88 -0.14 6.46
N SER A 93 11.62 0.86 5.97
CA SER A 93 12.55 1.60 6.84
C SER A 93 11.76 2.32 7.94
N ALA A 94 12.43 2.59 9.06
CA ALA A 94 11.81 3.29 10.18
C ALA A 94 11.36 4.70 9.76
N GLU A 95 12.12 5.37 8.89
CA GLU A 95 11.84 6.70 8.38
C GLU A 95 10.62 6.70 7.44
N ALA A 96 10.53 5.74 6.51
CA ALA A 96 9.37 5.59 5.61
C ALA A 96 8.10 5.24 6.39
N SER A 97 8.23 4.34 7.37
CA SER A 97 7.15 3.94 8.27
C SER A 97 6.65 5.11 9.11
N GLN A 98 7.57 5.89 9.68
CA GLN A 98 7.23 7.11 10.39
C GLN A 98 6.52 8.06 9.43
N GLN A 99 7.12 8.46 8.31
CA GLN A 99 6.48 9.41 7.39
C GLN A 99 5.07 8.98 6.93
N ARG A 100 4.79 7.69 6.75
CA ARG A 100 3.47 7.19 6.33
C ARG A 100 2.37 7.36 7.39
N PHE A 101 2.71 7.28 8.68
CA PHE A 101 1.76 7.29 9.81
C PHE A 101 1.96 8.45 10.81
N SER A 102 2.99 9.28 10.61
CA SER A 102 3.46 10.34 11.52
C SER A 102 3.06 11.72 10.94
N THR A 103 2.02 12.31 11.52
CA THR A 103 1.17 13.40 10.98
C THR A 103 1.73 14.84 10.84
N SER A 104 1.14 15.56 9.86
CA SER A 104 0.47 16.88 9.95
C SER A 104 -0.68 16.93 8.89
N PRO A 105 -1.90 17.42 9.19
CA PRO A 105 -3.04 17.41 8.23
C PRO A 105 -2.83 18.24 6.96
N ALA A 106 -2.01 19.29 7.05
CA ALA A 106 -1.60 20.09 5.90
C ALA A 106 -0.57 19.35 5.02
N GLN A 107 0.11 18.35 5.56
CA GLN A 107 1.17 17.59 4.89
C GLN A 107 0.72 16.22 4.38
N GLN A 108 -0.36 15.63 4.92
CA GLN A 108 -0.94 14.37 4.41
C GLN A 108 -2.48 14.34 4.51
N PRO A 109 -3.20 14.75 3.46
CA PRO A 109 -4.66 14.73 3.45
C PRO A 109 -5.24 13.30 3.33
N GLU A 110 -4.39 12.29 3.10
CA GLU A 110 -4.75 10.87 2.93
C GLU A 110 -5.60 10.31 4.09
N TRP A 111 -5.40 10.85 5.29
CA TRP A 111 -5.98 10.36 6.54
C TRP A 111 -7.16 11.20 7.05
N GLN A 112 -7.68 12.09 6.20
CA GLN A 112 -8.81 12.92 6.55
C GLN A 112 -10.12 12.14 6.46
N PHE A 113 -10.98 12.37 7.45
CA PHE A 113 -12.39 11.98 7.41
C PHE A 113 -13.25 13.17 6.95
N ALA A 114 -14.34 12.87 6.26
CA ALA A 114 -15.50 13.74 6.22
C ALA A 114 -16.29 13.50 7.52
N ASN A 115 -16.50 14.55 8.30
CA ASN A 115 -17.18 14.53 9.59
C ASN A 115 -18.61 15.12 9.46
N ASP A 116 -18.73 16.38 9.03
CA ASP A 116 -20.00 17.12 9.05
C ASP A 116 -21.01 16.65 7.99
N ASN A 117 -20.56 15.84 7.04
CA ASN A 117 -21.40 15.31 5.97
C ASN A 117 -21.03 13.87 5.57
N ALA A 118 -20.52 13.08 6.53
CA ALA A 118 -20.01 11.72 6.32
C ALA A 118 -20.97 10.82 5.51
N GLU A 119 -22.26 10.77 5.88
CA GLU A 119 -23.24 9.92 5.19
C GLU A 119 -23.47 10.39 3.74
N SER A 120 -23.63 11.70 3.53
CA SER A 120 -23.79 12.28 2.19
C SER A 120 -22.55 12.06 1.33
N PHE A 121 -21.36 12.17 1.94
CA PHE A 121 -20.08 11.90 1.29
C PHE A 121 -20.01 10.45 0.81
N SER A 122 -20.27 9.51 1.72
CA SER A 122 -20.26 8.08 1.46
C SER A 122 -21.23 7.70 0.34
N ARG A 123 -22.49 8.17 0.41
CA ARG A 123 -23.49 7.95 -0.65
C ARG A 123 -23.05 8.48 -2.01
N ALA A 124 -22.58 9.72 -2.08
CA ALA A 124 -22.15 10.34 -3.33
C ALA A 124 -20.97 9.60 -3.96
N PHE A 125 -20.05 9.11 -3.13
CA PHE A 125 -18.90 8.33 -3.58
C PHE A 125 -19.32 6.99 -4.21
N HIS A 126 -20.19 6.25 -3.53
CA HIS A 126 -20.63 4.92 -3.97
C HIS A 126 -21.61 4.93 -5.15
N TRP A 127 -22.55 5.89 -5.22
CA TRP A 127 -23.51 6.00 -6.32
C TRP A 127 -22.96 6.73 -7.56
N GLY A 128 -22.10 7.74 -7.37
CA GLY A 128 -21.71 8.66 -8.44
C GLY A 128 -20.35 8.38 -9.09
N CYS A 129 -19.36 7.97 -8.30
CA CYS A 129 -17.95 8.11 -8.66
C CYS A 129 -17.26 6.83 -9.12
N ILE A 130 -17.61 5.68 -8.53
CA ILE A 130 -16.89 4.43 -8.72
C ILE A 130 -17.63 3.52 -9.71
N LYS A 131 -17.29 3.64 -10.99
CA LYS A 131 -17.63 2.65 -12.00
C LYS A 131 -16.35 2.03 -12.53
N ASP A 132 -16.32 0.71 -12.66
CA ASP A 132 -15.25 0.08 -13.44
C ASP A 132 -15.40 0.49 -14.91
N ARG A 133 -14.34 1.11 -15.45
CA ARG A 133 -14.27 1.55 -16.86
C ARG A 133 -13.29 0.71 -17.68
N GLY A 134 -12.73 -0.32 -17.08
CA GLY A 134 -11.75 -1.22 -17.67
C GLY A 134 -10.33 -0.68 -17.64
N ILE A 135 -9.37 -1.61 -17.59
CA ILE A 135 -7.94 -1.36 -17.42
C ILE A 135 -7.41 -0.33 -18.43
N LYS A 136 -7.71 -0.53 -19.73
CA LYS A 136 -7.23 0.33 -20.82
C LYS A 136 -7.64 1.79 -20.64
N LYS A 137 -8.89 2.06 -20.25
CA LYS A 137 -9.37 3.43 -20.04
C LYS A 137 -8.75 4.05 -18.79
N THR A 138 -8.60 3.25 -17.73
CA THR A 138 -7.98 3.68 -16.47
C THR A 138 -6.52 4.07 -16.68
N VAL A 139 -5.69 3.19 -17.25
CA VAL A 139 -4.26 3.47 -17.50
C VAL A 139 -4.09 4.70 -18.40
N LYS A 140 -4.87 4.81 -19.49
CA LYS A 140 -4.83 6.00 -20.37
C LYS A 140 -5.18 7.29 -19.63
N LYS A 141 -6.07 7.25 -18.64
CA LYS A 141 -6.43 8.42 -17.83
C LYS A 141 -5.33 8.78 -16.84
N ILE A 142 -4.66 7.80 -16.26
CA ILE A 142 -3.50 8.00 -15.37
C ILE A 142 -2.36 8.66 -16.16
N GLN A 143 -1.99 8.10 -17.32
CA GLN A 143 -0.91 8.65 -18.16
C GLN A 143 -1.19 10.10 -18.59
N LYS A 144 -2.43 10.41 -18.96
CA LYS A 144 -2.84 11.79 -19.30
C LYS A 144 -2.81 12.77 -18.13
N ALA A 145 -2.78 12.28 -16.90
CA ALA A 145 -2.71 13.12 -15.72
C ALA A 145 -1.26 13.49 -15.36
N HIS A 146 -0.26 12.95 -16.07
CA HIS A 146 1.15 13.27 -15.88
C HIS A 146 1.63 13.11 -14.42
N VAL A 147 1.07 12.13 -13.72
CA VAL A 147 1.29 11.90 -12.28
C VAL A 147 2.68 11.37 -11.93
N LEU A 148 3.47 11.00 -12.95
CA LEU A 148 4.81 10.41 -12.81
C LEU A 148 5.91 11.28 -13.43
N ASP A 149 5.56 12.32 -14.19
CA ASP A 149 6.48 13.02 -15.09
C ASP A 149 7.61 13.77 -14.37
N GLU A 150 7.39 14.21 -13.13
CA GLU A 150 8.35 14.98 -12.33
C GLU A 150 9.30 14.10 -11.50
N ASP A 151 9.02 12.80 -11.34
CA ASP A 151 9.72 11.89 -10.45
C ASP A 151 10.45 10.80 -11.24
N ARG A 152 11.78 10.90 -11.37
CA ARG A 152 12.62 9.91 -12.08
C ARG A 152 13.22 8.84 -11.17
N SER A 153 12.59 8.56 -10.03
CA SER A 153 13.07 7.52 -9.11
C SER A 153 12.86 6.10 -9.68
N ALA A 154 13.60 5.14 -9.15
CA ALA A 154 13.39 3.72 -9.47
C ALA A 154 11.96 3.25 -9.14
N ALA A 155 11.31 3.86 -8.13
CA ALA A 155 9.93 3.58 -7.77
C ALA A 155 8.95 3.96 -8.89
N THR A 156 9.17 5.08 -9.58
CA THR A 156 8.38 5.49 -10.75
C THR A 156 8.51 4.47 -11.88
N GLU A 157 9.73 4.00 -12.18
CA GLU A 157 9.96 2.98 -13.22
C GLU A 157 9.20 1.68 -12.91
N VAL A 158 9.20 1.24 -11.64
CA VAL A 158 8.40 0.08 -11.20
C VAL A 158 6.90 0.31 -11.44
N VAL A 159 6.38 1.49 -11.10
CA VAL A 159 4.97 1.85 -11.30
C VAL A 159 4.60 1.84 -12.79
N GLU A 160 5.45 2.40 -13.66
CA GLU A 160 5.22 2.40 -15.11
C GLU A 160 5.20 0.98 -15.68
N ASN A 161 6.11 0.11 -15.23
CA ASN A 161 6.13 -1.29 -15.61
C ASN A 161 4.82 -1.99 -15.21
N TYR A 162 4.32 -1.76 -14.00
CA TYR A 162 3.02 -2.30 -13.59
C TYR A 162 1.86 -1.80 -14.46
N PHE A 163 1.88 -0.54 -14.92
CA PHE A 163 0.86 -0.06 -15.86
C PHE A 163 0.94 -0.73 -17.22
N LYS A 164 2.15 -1.01 -17.71
CA LYS A 164 2.37 -1.79 -18.93
C LYS A 164 1.88 -3.23 -18.76
N ASP A 165 2.28 -3.91 -17.70
CA ASP A 165 1.87 -5.29 -17.40
C ASP A 165 0.35 -5.39 -17.24
N ALA A 166 -0.29 -4.38 -16.62
CA ALA A 166 -1.75 -4.31 -16.53
C ALA A 166 -2.43 -4.35 -17.92
N LEU A 167 -1.86 -3.64 -18.91
CA LEU A 167 -2.37 -3.59 -20.27
C LEU A 167 -2.09 -4.87 -21.06
N GLU A 168 -0.87 -5.39 -20.97
CA GLU A 168 -0.41 -6.57 -21.73
C GLU A 168 -1.12 -7.84 -21.26
N GLU A 169 -1.17 -8.05 -19.94
CA GLU A 169 -1.80 -9.23 -19.33
C GLU A 169 -3.30 -9.06 -19.11
N LYS A 170 -3.85 -7.85 -19.32
CA LYS A 170 -5.24 -7.50 -19.01
C LYS A 170 -5.61 -7.82 -17.57
N ASN A 171 -4.67 -7.59 -16.64
CA ASN A 171 -4.82 -7.92 -15.23
C ASN A 171 -4.82 -6.63 -14.36
N PRO A 172 -5.94 -6.28 -13.70
CA PRO A 172 -6.03 -5.05 -12.93
C PRO A 172 -5.23 -5.11 -11.61
N LEU A 173 -4.78 -6.30 -11.18
CA LEU A 173 -3.99 -6.44 -9.96
C LEU A 173 -2.68 -5.65 -10.02
N HIS A 174 -2.10 -5.49 -11.22
CA HIS A 174 -0.91 -4.67 -11.39
C HIS A 174 -1.15 -3.19 -11.05
N LEU A 175 -2.38 -2.67 -11.22
CA LEU A 175 -2.72 -1.32 -10.75
C LEU A 175 -2.65 -1.21 -9.23
N LEU A 176 -3.11 -2.25 -8.52
CA LEU A 176 -3.01 -2.28 -7.06
C LEU A 176 -1.56 -2.47 -6.60
N LYS A 177 -0.76 -3.29 -7.31
CA LYS A 177 0.68 -3.39 -7.05
C LYS A 177 1.36 -2.02 -7.18
N ALA A 178 1.06 -1.27 -8.23
CA ALA A 178 1.55 0.10 -8.42
C ALA A 178 1.23 1.02 -7.24
N TYR A 179 0.05 0.88 -6.62
CA TYR A 179 -0.30 1.65 -5.42
C TYR A 179 0.50 1.26 -4.17
N THR A 180 0.92 -0.01 -4.07
CA THR A 180 1.71 -0.48 -2.91
C THR A 180 3.17 -0.03 -2.94
N VAL A 181 3.66 0.37 -4.12
CA VAL A 181 5.00 0.94 -4.29
C VAL A 181 5.09 2.28 -3.59
N GLU A 182 6.15 2.48 -2.81
CA GLU A 182 6.45 3.76 -2.16
C GLU A 182 6.90 4.81 -3.19
N SER A 183 5.92 5.42 -3.86
CA SER A 183 6.11 6.31 -5.01
C SER A 183 5.30 7.60 -4.87
N SER A 184 5.58 8.58 -5.72
CA SER A 184 4.74 9.78 -5.90
C SER A 184 3.30 9.45 -6.32
N PHE A 185 3.09 8.33 -7.04
CA PHE A 185 1.77 7.89 -7.52
C PHE A 185 0.74 7.73 -6.41
N TYR A 186 1.03 6.92 -5.37
CA TYR A 186 0.06 6.68 -4.30
C TYR A 186 -0.20 7.97 -3.49
N LYS A 187 0.85 8.77 -3.25
CA LYS A 187 0.77 10.06 -2.54
C LYS A 187 -0.15 11.02 -3.28
N GLN A 188 -0.01 11.12 -4.60
CA GLN A 188 -0.84 11.98 -5.42
C GLN A 188 -2.28 11.48 -5.50
N LEU A 189 -2.49 10.16 -5.64
CA LEU A 189 -3.83 9.57 -5.63
C LEU A 189 -4.57 9.94 -4.35
N ASN A 190 -3.99 9.63 -3.19
CA ASN A 190 -4.63 9.88 -1.90
C ASN A 190 -4.81 11.39 -1.66
N ARG A 191 -3.85 12.22 -2.09
CA ARG A 191 -3.95 13.69 -2.02
C ARG A 191 -5.12 14.24 -2.81
N GLU A 192 -5.23 13.87 -4.09
CA GLU A 192 -6.32 14.34 -4.95
C GLU A 192 -7.68 13.84 -4.47
N MET A 193 -7.75 12.61 -3.94
CA MET A 193 -8.98 12.03 -3.39
C MET A 193 -9.45 12.72 -2.11
N ALA A 194 -8.52 13.17 -1.28
CA ALA A 194 -8.83 13.84 -0.03
C ALA A 194 -9.28 15.32 -0.18
N THR A 195 -9.33 15.86 -1.40
CA THR A 195 -9.68 17.27 -1.63
C THR A 195 -11.15 17.57 -1.37
N GLY A 196 -11.46 18.23 -0.24
CA GLY A 196 -12.81 18.73 0.07
C GLY A 196 -13.88 17.65 0.34
N SER A 197 -15.08 18.08 0.70
CA SER A 197 -16.19 17.19 1.09
C SER A 197 -17.52 17.57 0.43
N SER A 198 -17.52 18.50 -0.54
CA SER A 198 -18.75 19.01 -1.15
C SER A 198 -19.17 18.23 -2.40
N ARG A 199 -20.46 18.29 -2.75
CA ARG A 199 -21.02 17.69 -3.98
C ARG A 199 -20.22 18.02 -5.26
N LYS A 200 -19.71 19.26 -5.36
CA LYS A 200 -18.89 19.75 -6.49
C LYS A 200 -17.54 19.03 -6.61
N VAL A 201 -16.98 18.52 -5.51
CA VAL A 201 -15.74 17.71 -5.54
C VAL A 201 -16.01 16.38 -6.25
N PHE A 202 -17.12 15.71 -5.94
CA PHE A 202 -17.46 14.41 -6.52
C PHE A 202 -17.73 14.46 -8.02
N GLU A 203 -18.42 15.51 -8.47
CA GLU A 203 -18.62 15.76 -9.90
C GLU A 203 -17.28 15.89 -10.64
N LYS A 204 -16.27 16.51 -9.99
CA LYS A 204 -14.91 16.61 -10.54
C LYS A 204 -14.17 15.26 -10.50
N LEU A 205 -14.27 14.47 -9.43
CA LEU A 205 -13.59 13.17 -9.31
C LEU A 205 -14.09 12.15 -10.35
N ARG A 206 -15.38 12.19 -10.71
CA ARG A 206 -16.00 11.25 -11.67
C ARG A 206 -15.32 11.23 -13.05
N GLY A 207 -14.72 12.35 -13.47
CA GLY A 207 -14.02 12.49 -14.76
C GLY A 207 -12.49 12.35 -14.68
N LYS A 208 -11.94 12.35 -13.46
CA LYS A 208 -10.51 12.30 -13.18
C LYS A 208 -9.98 10.87 -13.13
N TRP A 209 -8.67 10.75 -13.25
CA TRP A 209 -7.97 9.48 -13.19
C TRP A 209 -8.18 8.76 -11.84
N THR A 210 -8.27 9.51 -10.74
CA THR A 210 -8.51 8.97 -9.39
C THR A 210 -9.84 8.22 -9.27
N GLY A 211 -10.90 8.74 -9.90
CA GLY A 211 -12.20 8.06 -9.97
C GLY A 211 -12.16 6.80 -10.84
N TYR A 212 -11.38 6.79 -11.92
CA TYR A 212 -11.19 5.59 -12.76
C TYR A 212 -10.39 4.52 -12.03
N TYR A 213 -9.31 4.92 -11.36
CA TYR A 213 -8.47 4.04 -10.56
C TYR A 213 -9.28 3.42 -9.42
N THR A 214 -9.98 4.24 -8.62
CA THR A 214 -10.83 3.72 -7.54
C THR A 214 -11.96 2.85 -8.09
N GLY A 215 -12.54 3.26 -9.22
CA GLY A 215 -13.53 2.53 -10.01
C GLY A 215 -13.18 1.06 -10.20
N ILE A 216 -12.00 0.82 -10.77
CA ILE A 216 -11.56 -0.53 -11.09
C ILE A 216 -11.20 -1.34 -9.84
N ILE A 217 -10.53 -0.74 -8.84
CA ILE A 217 -10.18 -1.45 -7.59
C ILE A 217 -11.43 -1.89 -6.81
N ALA A 218 -12.44 -1.02 -6.74
CA ALA A 218 -13.63 -1.27 -5.94
C ALA A 218 -14.67 -2.19 -6.61
N LYS A 219 -14.71 -2.28 -7.95
CA LYS A 219 -15.79 -2.97 -8.68
C LYS A 219 -15.33 -4.11 -9.57
N ASN A 220 -14.04 -4.21 -9.92
CA ASN A 220 -13.58 -5.27 -10.80
C ASN A 220 -13.57 -6.64 -10.07
N PRO A 221 -14.14 -7.71 -10.67
CA PRO A 221 -14.21 -9.04 -10.04
C PRO A 221 -12.86 -9.67 -9.71
N ALA A 222 -11.77 -9.27 -10.38
CA ALA A 222 -10.43 -9.76 -10.07
C ALA A 222 -10.01 -9.50 -8.60
N PHE A 223 -10.68 -8.55 -7.93
CA PHE A 223 -10.43 -8.24 -6.53
C PHE A 223 -11.30 -9.03 -5.54
N ASP A 224 -12.22 -9.88 -6.00
CA ASP A 224 -13.21 -10.54 -5.12
C ASP A 224 -12.57 -11.48 -4.09
N ARG A 225 -11.51 -12.19 -4.48
CA ARG A 225 -10.75 -13.05 -3.56
C ARG A 225 -10.04 -12.28 -2.43
N PHE A 226 -9.81 -10.98 -2.61
CA PHE A 226 -9.13 -10.13 -1.65
C PHE A 226 -10.11 -9.38 -0.73
N ARG A 227 -11.43 -9.46 -0.95
CA ARG A 227 -12.44 -8.76 -0.14
C ARG A 227 -12.38 -9.17 1.33
N PHE A 228 -12.33 -8.20 2.23
CA PHE A 228 -12.04 -8.40 3.65
C PHE A 228 -13.16 -7.86 4.55
N SER A 229 -13.59 -8.69 5.51
CA SER A 229 -14.42 -8.32 6.66
C SER A 229 -13.74 -8.77 7.95
N GLY A 230 -13.97 -8.05 9.04
CA GLY A 230 -13.32 -8.29 10.33
C GLY A 230 -12.62 -7.03 10.86
N GLN A 231 -11.80 -7.21 11.88
CA GLN A 231 -11.07 -6.10 12.49
C GLN A 231 -9.74 -5.83 11.78
N THR A 232 -9.43 -4.56 11.60
CA THR A 232 -8.12 -4.10 11.13
C THR A 232 -7.71 -2.84 11.88
N TYR A 233 -6.41 -2.63 12.03
CA TYR A 233 -5.83 -1.72 12.99
C TYR A 233 -4.95 -0.69 12.30
N ARG A 234 -4.95 0.52 12.84
CA ARG A 234 -4.11 1.58 12.32
C ARG A 234 -3.51 2.39 13.45
N GLY A 235 -2.21 2.24 13.65
CA GLY A 235 -1.48 3.08 14.59
C GLY A 235 -0.94 4.34 13.93
N MET A 236 -0.97 5.43 14.66
CA MET A 236 -0.49 6.73 14.23
C MET A 236 -0.19 7.63 15.43
N GLU A 237 0.65 8.62 15.19
CA GLU A 237 0.78 9.77 16.07
C GLU A 237 -0.08 10.91 15.50
N ILE A 238 -1.02 11.48 16.26
CA ILE A 238 -1.91 12.56 15.78
C ILE A 238 -1.84 13.83 16.64
N THR A 239 -2.26 15.00 16.11
CA THR A 239 -2.41 16.20 16.96
C THR A 239 -3.60 16.05 17.91
N ARG A 240 -3.61 16.85 18.98
CA ARG A 240 -4.82 17.02 19.82
C ARG A 240 -6.03 17.54 19.04
N SER A 241 -5.82 18.38 18.02
CA SER A 241 -6.88 18.89 17.14
C SER A 241 -7.49 17.76 16.30
N ASP A 242 -6.65 16.92 15.70
CA ASP A 242 -7.08 15.73 14.93
C ASP A 242 -7.68 14.64 15.81
N TYR A 243 -7.36 14.63 17.10
CA TYR A 243 -8.01 13.74 18.06
C TYR A 243 -9.41 14.23 18.42
N ALA A 244 -9.62 15.55 18.50
CA ALA A 244 -10.89 16.14 18.93
C ALA A 244 -12.09 15.91 17.97
N GLN A 245 -11.84 15.49 16.71
CA GLN A 245 -12.90 15.07 15.79
C GLN A 245 -13.52 13.71 16.15
N TYR A 246 -12.82 12.87 16.92
CA TYR A 246 -13.35 11.58 17.36
C TYR A 246 -14.19 11.79 18.62
N LYS A 247 -15.51 11.76 18.44
CA LYS A 247 -16.49 11.83 19.53
C LYS A 247 -17.44 10.65 19.38
N ILE A 248 -17.67 9.92 20.47
CA ILE A 248 -18.59 8.77 20.50
C ILE A 248 -19.93 9.18 19.87
N GLY A 249 -20.43 8.34 18.95
CA GLY A 249 -21.67 8.60 18.20
C GLY A 249 -21.52 9.52 16.98
N THR A 250 -20.32 10.00 16.66
CA THR A 250 -20.08 10.80 15.44
C THR A 250 -19.82 9.90 14.24
N ALA A 251 -20.52 10.17 13.13
CA ALA A 251 -20.29 9.48 11.88
C ALA A 251 -19.07 10.07 11.15
N LEU A 252 -18.22 9.20 10.61
CA LEU A 252 -17.00 9.57 9.89
C LEU A 252 -16.94 8.80 8.58
N SER A 253 -16.47 9.42 7.49
CA SER A 253 -16.20 8.71 6.24
C SER A 253 -14.81 9.01 5.71
N ASN A 254 -14.03 7.98 5.41
CA ASN A 254 -12.65 8.17 4.94
C ASN A 254 -12.66 8.73 3.51
N LYS A 255 -11.90 9.82 3.29
CA LYS A 255 -11.91 10.49 1.98
C LYS A 255 -11.04 9.81 0.93
N SER A 256 -10.02 9.06 1.36
CA SER A 256 -9.09 8.34 0.50
C SER A 256 -8.92 6.89 0.96
N PHE A 257 -8.08 6.12 0.29
CA PHE A 257 -7.79 4.74 0.69
C PHE A 257 -7.09 4.74 2.06
N GLN A 258 -7.54 3.89 2.98
CA GLN A 258 -6.91 3.74 4.29
C GLN A 258 -6.13 2.44 4.40
N SER A 259 -4.80 2.57 4.47
CA SER A 259 -3.91 1.47 4.81
C SER A 259 -4.02 1.13 6.31
N THR A 260 -4.20 -0.13 6.62
CA THR A 260 -4.37 -0.69 7.96
C THR A 260 -3.66 -2.05 8.02
N SER A 261 -3.53 -2.64 9.19
CA SER A 261 -2.91 -3.95 9.40
C SER A 261 -3.86 -4.88 10.13
N LYS A 262 -3.88 -6.17 9.78
CA LYS A 262 -4.59 -7.18 10.58
C LYS A 262 -3.98 -7.37 11.98
N SER A 263 -2.74 -6.93 12.19
CA SER A 263 -2.03 -7.10 13.45
C SER A 263 -2.03 -5.82 14.28
N TRP A 264 -2.71 -5.87 15.42
CA TRP A 264 -2.67 -4.78 16.40
C TRP A 264 -1.23 -4.47 16.86
N LYS A 265 -0.37 -5.49 16.98
CA LYS A 265 1.03 -5.32 17.39
C LYS A 265 1.82 -4.49 16.37
N ILE A 266 1.59 -4.74 15.07
CA ILE A 266 2.19 -3.96 13.99
C ILE A 266 1.66 -2.54 14.03
N ALA A 267 0.33 -2.37 14.14
CA ALA A 267 -0.30 -1.06 14.28
C ALA A 267 0.28 -0.27 15.46
N LYS A 268 0.39 -0.88 16.65
CA LYS A 268 1.03 -0.26 17.83
C LYS A 268 2.45 0.22 17.55
N GLY A 269 3.24 -0.52 16.77
CA GLY A 269 4.59 -0.09 16.37
C GLY A 269 4.60 1.24 15.62
N PHE A 270 3.55 1.54 14.82
CA PHE A 270 3.39 2.82 14.15
C PHE A 270 2.86 3.93 15.07
N ALA A 271 2.04 3.60 16.07
CA ALA A 271 1.55 4.56 17.06
C ALA A 271 2.63 4.94 18.10
N CYS A 272 3.53 4.02 18.41
CA CYS A 272 4.58 4.17 19.42
C CYS A 272 5.97 3.93 18.79
N PRO A 273 6.45 4.85 17.93
CA PRO A 273 7.77 4.72 17.31
C PRO A 273 8.88 4.89 18.35
N SER A 274 10.08 4.40 18.04
CA SER A 274 11.25 4.49 18.94
C SER A 274 11.64 5.93 19.31
N HIS A 275 11.30 6.90 18.46
CA HIS A 275 11.52 8.33 18.68
C HIS A 275 10.17 9.06 18.57
N PRO A 276 9.34 9.05 19.63
CA PRO A 276 8.03 9.68 19.62
C PRO A 276 8.12 11.20 19.57
N ARG A 277 7.15 11.85 18.94
CA ARG A 277 7.07 13.30 18.86
C ARG A 277 6.31 13.84 20.09
N PRO A 278 6.92 14.70 20.93
CA PRO A 278 6.36 15.08 22.24
C PRO A 278 4.96 15.70 22.19
N GLU A 279 4.60 16.36 21.10
CA GLU A 279 3.32 17.07 20.95
C GLU A 279 2.20 16.22 20.32
N ARG A 280 2.48 14.96 19.99
CA ARG A 280 1.53 14.06 19.33
C ARG A 280 1.00 13.02 20.29
N LEU A 281 -0.24 12.62 20.07
CA LEU A 281 -0.89 11.54 20.81
C LEU A 281 -0.70 10.21 20.06
N PRO A 282 -0.19 9.16 20.71
CA PRO A 282 -0.14 7.82 20.13
C PRO A 282 -1.54 7.21 20.15
N VAL A 283 -2.07 6.88 18.97
CA VAL A 283 -3.43 6.36 18.79
C VAL A 283 -3.42 5.12 17.92
N VAL A 284 -4.18 4.10 18.31
CA VAL A 284 -4.59 2.99 17.44
C VAL A 284 -6.08 3.11 17.16
N ILE A 285 -6.41 3.27 15.88
CA ILE A 285 -7.79 3.19 15.41
C ILE A 285 -8.09 1.73 15.06
N ILE A 286 -9.16 1.20 15.65
CA ILE A 286 -9.66 -0.16 15.44
C ILE A 286 -10.87 -0.04 14.52
N PHE A 287 -10.76 -0.57 13.29
CA PHE A 287 -11.86 -0.57 12.33
C PHE A 287 -12.52 -1.94 12.31
N THR A 288 -13.84 -1.98 12.55
CA THR A 288 -14.65 -3.18 12.34
C THR A 288 -15.33 -3.08 10.97
N ILE A 289 -14.87 -3.90 10.02
CA ILE A 289 -15.41 -3.96 8.65
C ILE A 289 -16.48 -5.05 8.58
N ALA A 290 -17.75 -4.65 8.44
CA ALA A 290 -18.89 -5.54 8.32
C ALA A 290 -19.14 -5.98 6.85
N ASP A 291 -19.08 -5.03 5.90
CA ASP A 291 -19.23 -5.32 4.48
C ASP A 291 -17.87 -5.57 3.83
N ARG A 292 -17.62 -6.82 3.44
CA ARG A 292 -16.35 -7.22 2.84
C ARG A 292 -15.97 -6.46 1.56
N ARG A 293 -16.93 -5.79 0.91
CA ARG A 293 -16.70 -4.99 -0.29
C ARG A 293 -15.97 -3.68 -0.01
N SER A 294 -16.00 -3.21 1.24
CA SER A 294 -15.40 -1.94 1.66
C SER A 294 -13.90 -2.01 1.94
N ALA A 295 -13.31 -3.20 1.98
CA ALA A 295 -11.88 -3.38 2.22
C ALA A 295 -11.28 -4.53 1.40
N LEU A 296 -9.96 -4.48 1.23
CA LEU A 296 -9.16 -5.49 0.56
C LEU A 296 -8.05 -5.97 1.49
N ASN A 297 -7.95 -7.27 1.75
CA ASN A 297 -6.73 -7.88 2.26
C ASN A 297 -5.71 -7.89 1.12
N ILE A 298 -4.69 -7.05 1.23
CA ILE A 298 -3.66 -6.87 0.21
C ILE A 298 -2.29 -7.34 0.69
N GLU A 299 -2.23 -8.08 1.80
CA GLU A 299 -1.00 -8.68 2.33
C GLU A 299 -0.22 -9.40 1.22
N GLU A 300 -0.89 -10.28 0.47
CA GLU A 300 -0.27 -11.03 -0.62
C GLU A 300 0.09 -10.15 -1.83
N ILE A 301 -0.44 -8.93 -1.94
CA ILE A 301 -0.20 -7.99 -3.05
C ILE A 301 0.87 -6.95 -2.69
N SER A 302 0.96 -6.55 -1.43
CA SER A 302 1.82 -5.49 -0.95
C SER A 302 3.29 -5.87 -1.06
N GLU A 303 4.14 -4.90 -1.40
CA GLU A 303 5.59 -5.08 -1.35
C GLU A 303 6.10 -5.36 0.08
N PHE A 304 5.27 -5.09 1.09
CA PHE A 304 5.60 -5.23 2.50
C PHE A 304 4.66 -6.24 3.18
N GLN A 305 4.77 -7.52 2.80
CA GLN A 305 3.93 -8.61 3.33
C GLN A 305 3.93 -8.68 4.87
N TYR A 306 5.06 -8.33 5.51
CA TYR A 306 5.18 -8.27 6.97
C TYR A 306 4.17 -7.31 7.62
N GLU A 307 3.64 -6.31 6.89
CA GLU A 307 2.67 -5.35 7.43
C GLU A 307 1.24 -5.91 7.53
N GLU A 308 0.97 -7.10 6.99
CA GLU A 308 -0.37 -7.73 6.99
C GLU A 308 -1.46 -6.76 6.50
N GLU A 309 -1.17 -6.07 5.40
CA GLU A 309 -1.88 -4.86 5.01
C GLU A 309 -3.32 -5.14 4.55
N VAL A 310 -4.26 -4.39 5.12
CA VAL A 310 -5.65 -4.28 4.67
C VAL A 310 -5.90 -2.86 4.19
N LEU A 311 -6.46 -2.73 3.00
CA LEU A 311 -6.77 -1.45 2.37
C LEU A 311 -8.27 -1.19 2.39
N ILE A 312 -8.70 -0.25 3.24
CA ILE A 312 -10.09 0.22 3.29
C ILE A 312 -10.30 1.18 2.11
N LEU A 313 -11.37 0.96 1.36
CA LEU A 313 -11.73 1.78 0.20
C LEU A 313 -12.26 3.15 0.66
N PRO A 314 -12.05 4.22 -0.12
CA PRO A 314 -12.62 5.53 0.21
C PRO A 314 -14.14 5.48 0.26
N GLY A 315 -14.74 6.43 0.98
CA GLY A 315 -16.19 6.53 1.15
C GLY A 315 -16.80 5.47 2.06
N THR A 316 -15.99 4.66 2.76
CA THR A 316 -16.51 3.78 3.80
C THR A 316 -17.01 4.63 4.97
N LEU A 317 -18.19 4.30 5.50
CA LEU A 317 -18.86 5.03 6.56
C LEU A 317 -18.68 4.30 7.89
N PHE A 318 -18.30 5.04 8.91
CA PHE A 318 -18.05 4.54 10.26
C PHE A 318 -18.79 5.37 11.29
N ILE A 319 -19.05 4.77 12.45
CA ILE A 319 -19.45 5.46 13.69
C ILE A 319 -18.32 5.32 14.71
N VAL A 320 -18.02 6.37 15.45
CA VAL A 320 -17.13 6.27 16.63
C VAL A 320 -17.90 5.53 17.73
N ALA A 321 -17.57 4.26 17.93
CA ALA A 321 -18.27 3.38 18.88
C ALA A 321 -17.76 3.57 20.31
N SER A 322 -16.43 3.58 20.49
CA SER A 322 -15.81 3.76 21.80
C SER A 322 -14.45 4.48 21.68
N ILE A 323 -14.00 5.04 22.80
CA ILE A 323 -12.69 5.68 22.94
C ILE A 323 -12.11 5.25 24.30
N ASN A 324 -10.93 4.63 24.30
CA ASN A 324 -10.22 4.21 25.49
C ASN A 324 -8.91 5.00 25.65
N GLN A 325 -8.83 5.78 26.72
CA GLN A 325 -7.68 6.64 27.04
C GLN A 325 -6.86 6.11 28.23
N ASP A 326 -7.24 4.97 28.80
CA ASP A 326 -6.64 4.40 30.01
C ASP A 326 -5.37 3.57 29.71
N GLN A 327 -4.97 3.51 28.45
CA GLN A 327 -3.79 2.77 27.98
C GLN A 327 -3.02 3.56 26.92
N VAL A 328 -1.80 3.11 26.63
CA VAL A 328 -0.96 3.68 25.56
C VAL A 328 -0.60 2.59 24.54
N PRO A 329 -0.91 2.76 23.25
CA PRO A 329 -1.58 3.93 22.63
C PRO A 329 -3.06 4.05 23.03
N TYR A 330 -3.65 5.25 22.92
CA TYR A 330 -5.10 5.41 23.05
C TYR A 330 -5.82 4.62 21.96
N GLU A 331 -6.98 4.07 22.24
CA GLU A 331 -7.74 3.29 21.28
C GLU A 331 -9.03 4.00 20.89
N ILE A 332 -9.33 4.00 19.60
CA ILE A 332 -10.57 4.54 19.03
C ILE A 332 -11.21 3.45 18.20
N GLU A 333 -12.40 3.01 18.59
CA GLU A 333 -13.14 1.99 17.86
C GLU A 333 -14.09 2.64 16.86
N LEU A 334 -13.93 2.28 15.59
CA LEU A 334 -14.77 2.69 14.48
C LEU A 334 -15.51 1.47 13.94
N GLU A 335 -16.83 1.44 14.11
CA GLU A 335 -17.67 0.39 13.56
C GLU A 335 -18.23 0.82 12.20
N GLN A 336 -18.09 -0.04 11.19
CA GLN A 336 -18.67 0.25 9.88
C GLN A 336 -20.19 0.33 10.01
N LEU A 337 -20.75 1.47 9.64
CA LEU A 337 -22.19 1.60 9.51
C LEU A 337 -22.64 0.86 8.25
N PRO A 338 -23.75 0.10 8.32
CA PRO A 338 -24.33 -0.51 7.14
C PRO A 338 -24.76 0.60 6.18
N TRP A 339 -24.79 0.23 4.90
CA TRP A 339 -25.47 1.04 3.90
C TRP A 339 -26.96 1.07 4.27
N LYS A 340 -27.44 2.18 4.84
CA LYS A 340 -28.82 2.29 5.35
C LYS A 340 -29.90 2.16 4.26
N ASP A 341 -29.50 2.16 3.00
CA ASP A 341 -30.37 1.83 1.88
C ASP A 341 -29.70 0.67 1.13
N GLU A 342 -30.30 -0.53 1.17
CA GLU A 342 -30.01 -1.56 0.17
C GLU A 342 -30.28 -0.95 -1.22
N PHE A 343 -29.22 -0.79 -2.00
CA PHE A 343 -29.15 -0.35 -3.41
C PHE A 343 -30.36 0.33 -4.06
#